data_AF-A0A2G2YEG2-F1
#
_entry.id   AF-A0A2G2YEG2-F1
#
_cell.length_a   1.000
_cell.length_b   1.000
_cell.length_c   1.000
_cell.angle_alpha   90.00
_cell.angle_beta   90.00
_cell.angle_gamma   90.00
#
_symmetry.space_group_name_H-M   'P 1'
#
loop_
_entity.id
_entity.type
_entity.pdbx_description
1 polymer ?
#
loop_
_entity_poly.entity_id
_entity_poly.type
_entity_poly.pdbx_seq_one_letter_code
_entity_poly.pdbx_strand_id
1 'polypeptide(L)'
;MILEVLNMEANRHDIKCRIISKNFQRLLEISERQTFIGPSKNVSDLIMDATRALRQRDFLKAFDVTNSLDMWRFLKDKYSVLKMITIKIKEEALRTYLFPYSPSCNSLKFGLAYSEQ
;
A
#
# COMPACT_ATOMS: atom_id res chain seq x y z
N MET A 1 -6.76 1.54 -2.85
CA MET A 1 -5.32 1.49 -2.51
C MET A 1 -4.92 0.12 -2.01
N ILE A 2 -5.11 -0.21 -0.74
CA ILE A 2 -4.55 -1.42 -0.10
C ILE A 2 -4.90 -2.71 -0.87
N LEU A 3 -6.19 -2.95 -1.12
CA LEU A 3 -6.66 -4.14 -1.84
C LEU A 3 -6.18 -4.19 -3.31
N GLU A 4 -6.04 -3.03 -3.95
CA GLU A 4 -5.63 -2.97 -5.35
C GLU A 4 -4.14 -3.29 -5.51
N VAL A 5 -3.29 -2.76 -4.62
CA VAL A 5 -1.85 -3.04 -4.63
C VAL A 5 -1.61 -4.53 -4.47
N LEU A 6 -2.29 -5.19 -3.53
CA LEU A 6 -2.16 -6.64 -3.36
C LEU A 6 -2.59 -7.43 -4.57
N ASN A 7 -3.70 -7.04 -5.17
CA ASN A 7 -4.23 -7.72 -6.34
C ASN A 7 -3.30 -7.56 -7.55
N MET A 8 -2.64 -6.41 -7.69
CA MET A 8 -1.60 -6.19 -8.68
C MET A 8 -0.35 -7.05 -8.39
N GLU A 9 0.09 -7.11 -7.13
CA GLU A 9 1.29 -7.86 -6.73
C GLU A 9 1.12 -9.38 -6.79
N ALA A 10 -0.03 -9.89 -6.33
CA ALA A 10 -0.35 -11.32 -6.35
C ALA A 10 -0.49 -11.84 -7.79
N ASN A 11 -1.07 -11.04 -8.68
CA ASN A 11 -1.27 -11.40 -10.09
C ASN A 11 -0.15 -10.91 -11.01
N ARG A 12 1.02 -10.49 -10.49
CA ARG A 12 2.17 -10.07 -11.32
C ARG A 12 2.57 -11.08 -12.39
N HIS A 13 2.31 -12.37 -12.15
CA HIS A 13 2.63 -13.48 -13.05
C HIS A 13 1.42 -13.99 -13.84
N ASP A 14 0.21 -13.51 -13.54
CA ASP A 14 -1.02 -14.00 -14.14
C ASP A 14 -1.57 -12.99 -15.16
N ILE A 15 -1.82 -13.44 -16.38
CA ILE A 15 -2.19 -12.57 -17.53
C ILE A 15 -3.62 -12.01 -17.35
N LYS A 16 -4.44 -12.62 -16.48
CA LYS A 16 -5.80 -12.19 -16.16
C LYS A 16 -5.88 -11.51 -14.80
N CYS A 17 -5.26 -10.33 -14.67
CA CYS A 17 -5.48 -9.46 -13.51
C CYS A 17 -6.97 -9.16 -13.33
N ARG A 18 -7.57 -9.62 -12.22
CA ARG A 18 -8.96 -9.30 -11.87
C ARG A 18 -9.03 -7.88 -11.32
N ILE A 19 -9.41 -6.92 -12.15
CA ILE A 19 -9.51 -5.51 -11.75
C ILE A 19 -10.56 -5.37 -10.64
N ILE A 20 -10.17 -4.86 -9.47
CA ILE A 20 -11.11 -4.63 -8.36
C ILE A 20 -11.90 -3.34 -8.63
N SER A 21 -11.21 -2.25 -8.96
CA SER A 21 -11.86 -0.98 -9.33
C SER A 21 -11.26 -0.37 -10.60
N LYS A 22 -12.05 -0.33 -11.67
CA LYS A 22 -11.67 0.29 -12.95
C LYS A 22 -11.36 1.77 -12.82
N ASN A 23 -12.09 2.49 -11.97
CA ASN A 23 -11.86 3.94 -11.76
C ASN A 23 -10.54 4.19 -11.04
N PHE A 24 -10.24 3.40 -10.01
CA PHE A 24 -8.99 3.52 -9.27
C PHE A 24 -7.79 3.22 -10.17
N GLN A 25 -7.87 2.19 -11.00
CA GLN A 25 -6.82 1.86 -11.96
C GLN A 25 -6.57 2.99 -12.96
N ARG A 26 -7.62 3.60 -13.53
CA ARG A 26 -7.47 4.74 -14.44
C ARG A 26 -6.79 5.93 -13.77
N LEU A 27 -7.18 6.25 -12.52
CA LEU A 27 -6.54 7.31 -11.75
C LEU A 27 -5.06 7.01 -11.50
N LEU A 28 -4.73 5.75 -11.18
CA LEU A 28 -3.35 5.31 -11.00
C LEU A 28 -2.54 5.46 -12.30
N GLU A 29 -3.06 4.98 -13.43
CA GLU A 29 -2.40 5.10 -14.75
C GLU A 29 -2.17 6.57 -15.14
N ILE A 30 -3.13 7.45 -14.88
CA ILE A 30 -2.99 8.89 -15.11
C ILE A 30 -1.88 9.45 -14.22
N SER A 31 -1.87 9.10 -12.93
CA SER A 31 -0.87 9.55 -11.97
C SER A 31 0.54 9.04 -12.27
N GLU A 32 0.68 7.89 -12.94
CA GLU A 32 1.97 7.31 -13.34
C GLU A 32 2.55 7.93 -14.60
N ARG A 33 1.69 8.39 -15.51
CA ARG A 33 2.10 9.10 -16.73
C ARG A 33 2.51 10.55 -16.47
N GLN A 34 2.16 11.09 -15.32
CA GLN A 34 2.48 12.46 -14.95
C GLN A 34 3.94 12.57 -14.50
N THR A 35 4.81 13.05 -15.38
CA THR A 35 6.26 13.22 -15.16
C THR A 35 6.62 14.37 -14.22
N PHE A 36 5.69 15.32 -13.99
CA PHE A 36 5.87 16.44 -13.07
C PHE A 36 4.84 16.37 -11.94
N ILE A 37 5.31 15.91 -10.78
CA ILE A 37 4.49 15.79 -9.57
C ILE A 37 4.89 16.94 -8.65
N GLY A 38 4.07 17.98 -8.62
CA GLY A 38 4.16 19.00 -7.58
C GLY A 38 3.70 18.43 -6.23
N PRO A 39 3.99 19.09 -5.09
CA PRO A 39 3.50 18.65 -3.80
C PRO A 39 1.98 18.49 -3.85
N SER A 40 1.51 17.28 -3.50
CA SER A 40 0.11 16.86 -3.63
C SER A 40 -0.83 17.80 -2.87
N LYS A 41 -1.74 18.46 -3.59
CA LYS A 41 -2.73 19.37 -2.98
C LYS A 41 -4.07 18.70 -2.71
N ASN A 42 -4.39 17.62 -3.45
CA ASN A 42 -5.65 16.89 -3.32
C ASN A 42 -5.48 15.58 -2.57
N VAL A 43 -6.54 15.17 -1.88
CA VAL A 43 -6.62 13.88 -1.19
C VAL A 43 -6.46 12.70 -2.16
N SER A 44 -7.01 12.82 -3.37
CA SER A 44 -6.86 11.80 -4.41
C SER A 44 -5.39 11.62 -4.82
N ASP A 45 -4.65 12.72 -4.97
CA ASP A 45 -3.24 12.70 -5.36
C ASP A 45 -2.38 12.11 -4.23
N LEU A 46 -2.68 12.46 -2.97
CA LEU A 46 -2.06 11.84 -1.78
C LEU A 46 -2.28 10.33 -1.75
N ILE A 47 -3.49 9.84 -2.06
CA ILE A 47 -3.78 8.40 -2.11
C ILE A 47 -3.00 7.74 -3.27
N MET A 48 -2.85 8.40 -4.41
CA MET A 48 -2.04 7.89 -5.53
C MET A 48 -0.54 7.84 -5.15
N ASP A 49 -0.02 8.86 -4.48
CA ASP A 49 1.37 8.89 -4.00
C ASP A 49 1.63 7.80 -2.95
N ALA A 50 0.71 7.61 -2.01
CA ALA A 50 0.77 6.49 -1.06
C ALA A 50 0.72 5.13 -1.79
N THR A 51 -0.12 4.98 -2.81
CA THR A 51 -0.21 3.77 -3.63
C THR A 51 1.13 3.49 -4.34
N ARG A 52 1.77 4.52 -4.89
CA ARG A 52 3.10 4.40 -5.53
C ARG A 52 4.18 4.00 -4.53
N ALA A 53 4.20 4.62 -3.36
CA ALA A 53 5.13 4.26 -2.28
C ALA A 53 4.96 2.79 -1.85
N LEU A 54 3.72 2.31 -1.72
CA LEU A 54 3.43 0.90 -1.43
C LEU A 54 3.93 -0.04 -2.54
N ARG A 55 3.75 0.32 -3.83
CA ARG A 55 4.29 -0.48 -4.95
C ARG A 55 5.82 -0.52 -4.96
N GLN A 56 6.47 0.56 -4.52
CA GLN A 56 7.93 0.65 -4.38
C GLN A 56 8.45 -0.04 -3.10
N ARG A 57 7.56 -0.62 -2.28
CA ARG A 57 7.87 -1.21 -0.96
C ARG A 57 8.37 -0.21 0.09
N ASP A 58 8.12 1.07 -0.14
CA ASP A 58 8.39 2.13 0.83
C ASP A 58 7.14 2.35 1.70
N PHE A 59 7.03 1.53 2.74
CA PHE A 59 5.88 1.53 3.65
C PHE A 59 5.90 2.71 4.61
N LEU A 60 7.09 3.24 4.92
CA LEU A 60 7.23 4.41 5.80
C LEU A 60 6.68 5.65 5.11
N LYS A 61 7.05 5.87 3.85
CA LYS A 61 6.52 6.98 3.06
C LYS A 61 5.01 6.88 2.85
N ALA A 62 4.49 5.67 2.61
CA ALA A 62 3.05 5.46 2.51
C ALA A 62 2.31 5.80 3.83
N PHE A 63 2.94 5.49 4.97
CA PHE A 63 2.40 5.82 6.29
C PHE A 63 2.42 7.32 6.56
N ASP A 64 3.51 8.01 6.23
CA ASP A 64 3.64 9.46 6.41
C ASP A 64 2.61 10.22 5.57
N VAL A 65 2.44 9.84 4.30
CA VAL A 65 1.42 10.41 3.41
C VAL A 65 0.01 10.12 3.90
N THR A 66 -0.22 8.93 4.47
CA THR A 66 -1.52 8.61 5.06
C THR A 66 -1.77 9.44 6.32
N ASN A 67 -0.77 9.66 7.17
CA ASN A 67 -0.92 10.46 8.39
C ASN A 67 -1.07 11.96 8.13
N SER A 68 -0.49 12.47 7.04
CA SER A 68 -0.58 13.88 6.65
C SER A 68 -1.95 14.26 6.08
N LEU A 69 -2.89 13.32 5.94
CA LEU A 69 -4.25 13.63 5.49
C LEU A 69 -4.99 14.53 6.52
N ASP A 70 -5.38 15.73 6.09
CA ASP A 70 -6.21 16.61 6.93
C ASP A 70 -7.60 16.04 7.23
N MET A 71 -8.05 15.03 6.47
CA MET A 71 -9.34 14.39 6.69
C MET A 71 -9.47 13.70 8.05
N TRP A 72 -8.37 13.30 8.68
CA TRP A 72 -8.39 12.70 10.02
C TRP A 72 -8.96 13.63 11.09
N ARG A 73 -8.98 14.94 10.85
CA ARG A 73 -9.51 15.93 11.79
C ARG A 73 -11.05 15.86 11.90
N PHE A 74 -11.72 15.29 10.90
CA PHE A 74 -13.18 15.15 10.89
C PHE A 74 -13.67 13.87 11.61
N LEU A 75 -12.77 12.96 11.96
CA LEU A 75 -13.09 11.69 12.63
C LEU A 75 -12.97 11.84 14.14
N LYS A 76 -14.04 11.51 14.88
CA LYS A 76 -14.05 11.52 16.35
C LYS A 76 -13.05 10.52 16.96
N ASP A 77 -12.91 9.34 16.33
CA ASP A 77 -12.03 8.25 16.79
C ASP A 77 -10.75 8.10 15.95
N LYS A 78 -10.08 9.22 15.67
CA LYS A 78 -8.85 9.26 14.84
C LYS A 78 -7.82 8.20 15.23
N TYR A 79 -7.55 8.03 16.52
CA TYR A 79 -6.49 7.14 17.01
C TYR A 79 -6.77 5.66 16.71
N SER A 80 -8.02 5.21 16.91
CA SER A 80 -8.41 3.82 16.66
C SER A 80 -8.32 3.48 15.17
N VAL A 81 -8.82 4.38 14.32
CA VAL A 81 -8.81 4.19 12.86
C VAL A 81 -7.38 4.21 12.32
N LEU A 82 -6.55 5.16 12.77
CA LEU A 82 -5.13 5.19 12.38
C LEU A 82 -4.39 3.91 12.80
N LYS A 83 -4.62 3.42 14.02
CA LYS A 83 -4.04 2.16 14.48
C LYS A 83 -4.45 0.98 13.59
N MET A 84 -5.74 0.88 13.26
CA MET A 84 -6.24 -0.16 12.36
C MET A 84 -5.60 -0.08 10.97
N ILE A 85 -5.50 1.12 10.39
CA ILE A 85 -4.88 1.34 9.08
C ILE A 85 -3.39 1.00 9.11
N THR A 86 -2.70 1.37 10.17
CA THR A 86 -1.27 1.01 10.37
C THR A 86 -1.08 -0.50 10.33
N ILE A 87 -1.93 -1.24 11.04
CA ILE A 87 -1.88 -2.71 11.06
C ILE A 87 -2.14 -3.27 9.66
N LYS A 88 -3.15 -2.77 8.95
CA LYS A 88 -3.48 -3.22 7.59
C LYS A 88 -2.35 -2.93 6.60
N ILE A 89 -1.72 -1.76 6.67
CA ILE A 89 -0.57 -1.43 5.83
C ILE A 89 0.61 -2.37 6.13
N LYS A 90 0.87 -2.69 7.41
CA LYS A 90 1.93 -3.64 7.81
C LYS A 90 1.65 -5.06 7.33
N GLU A 91 0.41 -5.55 7.46
CA GLU A 91 -0.02 -6.85 6.95
C GLU A 91 0.22 -6.92 5.44
N GLU A 92 -0.19 -5.89 4.71
CA GLU A 92 -0.02 -5.89 3.25
C GLU A 92 1.40 -5.67 2.79
N ALA A 93 2.19 -4.89 3.53
CA ALA A 93 3.61 -4.76 3.30
C ALA A 93 4.31 -6.12 3.31
N LEU A 94 3.97 -6.94 4.30
CA LEU A 94 4.49 -8.28 4.44
C LEU A 94 4.03 -9.19 3.28
N ARG A 95 2.75 -9.13 2.89
CA ARG A 95 2.24 -9.92 1.76
C ARG A 95 2.91 -9.53 0.44
N THR A 96 2.98 -8.24 0.12
CA THR A 96 3.68 -7.73 -1.07
C THR A 96 5.16 -8.09 -1.07
N TYR A 97 5.80 -8.12 0.10
CA TYR A 97 7.18 -8.59 0.22
C TYR A 97 7.31 -10.08 -0.12
N LEU A 98 6.38 -10.93 0.33
CA LEU A 98 6.44 -12.39 0.19
C LEU A 98 6.04 -12.90 -1.21
N PHE A 99 5.05 -12.30 -1.88
CA PHE A 99 4.54 -12.75 -3.19
C PHE A 99 5.61 -12.99 -4.27
N PRO A 100 6.61 -12.10 -4.45
CA PRO A 100 7.69 -12.30 -5.41
C PRO A 100 8.62 -13.48 -5.10
N TYR A 101 8.74 -13.87 -3.83
CA TYR A 101 9.61 -14.98 -3.40
C TYR A 101 8.84 -16.32 -3.34
N SER A 102 7.53 -16.31 -3.55
CA SER A 102 6.68 -17.52 -3.50
C SER A 102 7.14 -18.68 -4.40
N PRO A 103 7.61 -18.48 -5.65
CA PRO A 103 7.99 -19.62 -6.50
C PRO A 103 9.37 -20.21 -6.17
N SER A 104 10.21 -19.51 -5.40
CA SER A 104 11.59 -19.92 -5.08
C SER A 104 11.83 -20.31 -3.61
N CYS A 105 10.84 -20.13 -2.74
CA CYS A 105 10.97 -20.43 -1.31
C CYS A 105 10.29 -21.76 -0.94
N ASN A 106 11.05 -22.86 -0.94
CA ASN A 106 10.57 -24.19 -0.51
C ASN A 106 10.44 -24.33 1.03
N SER A 107 11.01 -23.42 1.82
CA SER A 107 10.76 -23.33 3.26
C SER A 107 11.01 -21.91 3.77
N LEU A 108 9.96 -21.21 4.19
CA LEU A 108 10.07 -19.90 4.83
C LEU A 108 9.94 -20.11 6.34
N LYS A 109 11.07 -20.17 7.06
CA LYS A 109 11.06 -20.23 8.52
C LYS A 109 10.82 -18.82 9.05
N PHE A 110 9.66 -18.59 9.65
CA PHE A 110 9.44 -17.42 10.50
C PHE A 110 10.23 -17.62 11.79
N GLY A 111 11.52 -17.28 11.73
CA GLY A 111 12.38 -17.18 12.91
C GLY A 111 11.91 -16.00 13.73
N LEU A 112 11.00 -16.26 14.66
CA LEU A 112 10.58 -15.31 15.66
C LEU A 112 11.80 -14.92 16.51
N ALA A 113 12.39 -13.77 16.20
CA ALA A 113 13.15 -12.99 17.16
C ALA A 113 12.18 -12.41 18.21
N TYR A 114 11.58 -13.29 19.01
CA TYR A 114 11.17 -12.99 20.37
C TYR A 114 12.33 -13.44 21.27
N SER A 115 13.43 -12.69 21.23
CA SER A 115 14.31 -12.60 22.40
C SER A 115 13.77 -11.45 23.23
N GLU A 116 12.79 -11.76 24.07
CA GLU A 116 12.49 -10.98 25.27
C GLU A 116 13.70 -11.06 26.20
N GLN A 117 14.38 -9.94 26.40
CA GLN A 117 14.75 -9.35 27.71
C GLN A 117 15.48 -8.03 27.50
#